data_AF-A0A8J8A4E3-F1
#
_entry.id   AF-A0A8J8A4E3-F1
#
_cell.length_a   1.000
_cell.length_b   1.000
_cell.length_c   1.000
_cell.angle_alpha   90.00
_cell.angle_beta   90.00
_cell.angle_gamma   90.00
#
_symmetry.space_group_name_H-M   'P 1'
#
loop_
_entity.id
_entity.type
_entity.pdbx_description
1 polymer ?
#
loop_
_entity_poly.entity_id
_entity_poly.type
_entity_poly.pdbx_seq_one_letter_code
_entity_poly.pdbx_strand_id
1 'polypeptide(L)'
;MSSEARHSWSAAAVGDAQQAEYIGFLHREPFVIDAYRLGFTVGVREDYTYQSSLRNVDVPIEILDNDFRNPDLDRYIERFEQYEPSVGMLGDAYDRQEARRYNQAARELKRKFPGTEVIIVPKCRDTIDVIDEDMILGYPMGYSDQTADEYTDIVDWRGRRVHLLGASPTKQYPVIEELTQPRVTGEEPADIVGVDWNGVHLAALHGEYFSPHGYGNADHLSIRETVRESLRHIRSYWKSRGVWPTVETDRSPLTAEPMDPVWAADGSRATVSGLEDAIVVEYENGQTLAYRSQHERDRVEYRAGLTPAEVHG
;
A
#
# COMPACT_ATOMS: atom_id res chain seq x y z
N MET A 1 -29.19 -38.21 -19.98
CA MET A 1 -27.94 -37.86 -19.28
C MET A 1 -27.52 -36.50 -19.81
N SER A 2 -27.87 -35.46 -19.05
CA SER A 2 -27.60 -34.07 -19.39
C SER A 2 -26.11 -33.83 -19.24
N SER A 3 -25.45 -33.47 -20.34
CA SER A 3 -24.09 -32.94 -20.34
C SER A 3 -24.13 -31.60 -19.61
N GLU A 4 -23.80 -31.61 -18.31
CA GLU A 4 -23.50 -30.38 -17.58
C GLU A 4 -22.46 -29.60 -18.39
N ALA A 5 -22.88 -28.43 -18.85
CA ALA A 5 -22.05 -27.53 -19.61
C ALA A 5 -20.83 -27.18 -18.75
N ARG A 6 -19.64 -27.46 -19.27
CA ARG A 6 -18.39 -26.94 -18.71
C ARG A 6 -18.54 -25.43 -18.62
N HIS A 7 -18.65 -24.89 -17.41
CA HIS A 7 -18.67 -23.45 -17.17
C HIS A 7 -17.28 -22.90 -17.51
N SER A 8 -17.09 -22.56 -18.79
CA SER A 8 -15.92 -21.81 -19.25
C SER A 8 -16.24 -20.33 -19.06
N TRP A 9 -15.46 -19.65 -18.24
CA TRP A 9 -15.54 -18.20 -18.10
C TRP A 9 -15.14 -17.52 -19.41
N SER A 10 -15.86 -16.45 -19.76
CA SER A 10 -15.56 -15.68 -20.97
C SER A 10 -14.27 -14.88 -20.77
N ALA A 11 -13.58 -14.54 -21.86
CA ALA A 11 -12.41 -13.67 -21.78
C ALA A 11 -12.74 -12.29 -21.18
N ALA A 12 -13.97 -11.81 -21.38
CA ALA A 12 -14.45 -10.58 -20.76
C ALA A 12 -14.56 -10.73 -19.24
N ALA A 13 -15.18 -11.81 -18.74
CA ALA A 13 -15.31 -12.05 -17.30
C ALA A 13 -13.95 -12.20 -16.61
N VAL A 14 -12.97 -12.83 -17.27
CA VAL A 14 -11.59 -12.90 -16.76
C VAL A 14 -10.93 -11.53 -16.76
N GLY A 15 -11.13 -10.73 -17.81
CA GLY A 15 -10.61 -9.36 -17.88
C GLY A 15 -11.19 -8.46 -16.80
N ASP A 16 -12.50 -8.56 -16.55
CA ASP A 16 -13.20 -7.82 -15.50
C ASP A 16 -12.64 -8.21 -14.11
N ALA A 17 -12.47 -9.52 -13.85
CA ALA A 17 -11.91 -10.02 -12.60
C ALA A 17 -10.42 -9.67 -12.38
N GLN A 18 -9.66 -9.41 -13.46
CA GLN A 18 -8.27 -8.96 -13.39
C GLN A 18 -8.13 -7.45 -13.20
N GLN A 19 -9.16 -6.69 -13.52
CA GLN A 19 -9.12 -5.24 -13.47
C GLN A 19 -9.29 -4.76 -12.04
N ALA A 20 -8.22 -4.21 -11.46
CA ALA A 20 -8.27 -3.71 -10.10
C ALA A 20 -9.14 -2.46 -9.96
N GLU A 21 -9.78 -2.33 -8.81
CA GLU A 21 -10.49 -1.11 -8.40
C GLU A 21 -9.48 -0.01 -8.02
N TYR A 22 -8.33 -0.40 -7.44
CA TYR A 22 -7.26 0.53 -7.09
C TYR A 22 -5.86 -0.11 -7.18
N ILE A 23 -4.84 0.74 -7.33
CA ILE A 23 -3.42 0.37 -7.19
C ILE A 23 -2.82 1.19 -6.05
N GLY A 24 -2.46 0.51 -4.97
CA GLY A 24 -1.97 1.11 -3.73
C GLY A 24 -0.49 1.51 -3.81
N PHE A 25 -0.18 2.66 -3.22
CA PHE A 25 1.20 3.02 -2.83
C PHE A 25 1.18 3.69 -1.46
N LEU A 26 1.70 2.98 -0.46
CA LEU A 26 1.67 3.42 0.93
C LEU A 26 3.06 3.84 1.36
N HIS A 27 3.23 5.12 1.65
CA HIS A 27 4.52 5.65 2.01
C HIS A 27 4.40 7.01 2.71
N ARG A 28 5.49 7.48 3.32
CA ARG A 28 5.59 8.89 3.75
C ARG A 28 5.67 9.86 2.57
N GLU A 29 5.41 11.12 2.85
CA GLU A 29 5.64 12.21 1.90
C GLU A 29 7.14 12.46 1.64
N PRO A 30 7.51 13.00 0.46
CA PRO A 30 6.62 13.43 -0.64
C PRO A 30 6.33 12.32 -1.65
N PHE A 31 6.69 11.07 -1.38
CA PHE A 31 6.54 9.98 -2.35
C PHE A 31 5.07 9.71 -2.67
N VAL A 32 4.19 9.74 -1.66
CA VAL A 32 2.73 9.63 -1.86
C VAL A 32 2.15 10.79 -2.66
N ILE A 33 2.69 12.00 -2.57
CA ILE A 33 2.25 13.14 -3.39
C ILE A 33 2.47 12.85 -4.88
N ASP A 34 3.64 12.31 -5.21
CA ASP A 34 3.99 11.97 -6.59
C ASP A 34 3.18 10.75 -7.08
N ALA A 35 2.92 9.77 -6.22
CA ALA A 35 2.07 8.63 -6.52
C ALA A 35 0.61 9.05 -6.76
N TYR A 36 0.06 9.93 -5.91
CA TYR A 36 -1.29 10.45 -6.04
C TYR A 36 -1.48 11.19 -7.37
N ARG A 37 -0.52 12.04 -7.75
CA ARG A 37 -0.49 12.72 -9.07
C ARG A 37 -0.43 11.76 -10.25
N LEU A 38 0.15 10.57 -10.06
CA LEU A 38 0.20 9.52 -11.07
C LEU A 38 -1.08 8.65 -11.09
N GLY A 39 -2.01 8.86 -10.17
CA GLY A 39 -3.29 8.14 -10.09
C GLY A 39 -3.25 6.88 -9.22
N PHE A 40 -2.23 6.70 -8.38
CA PHE A 40 -2.23 5.63 -7.37
C PHE A 40 -3.15 5.99 -6.22
N THR A 41 -3.77 5.00 -5.60
CA THR A 41 -4.46 5.17 -4.31
C THR A 41 -3.41 5.18 -3.22
N VAL A 42 -3.37 6.24 -2.43
CA VAL A 42 -2.24 6.51 -1.54
C VAL A 42 -2.62 6.37 -0.08
N GLY A 43 -1.62 6.10 0.75
CA GLY A 43 -1.86 5.79 2.13
C GLY A 43 -0.61 5.73 2.96
N VAL A 44 -0.78 5.33 4.22
CA VAL A 44 0.30 5.16 5.18
C VAL A 44 0.07 3.90 6.00
N ARG A 45 1.13 3.45 6.67
CA ARG A 45 0.99 2.53 7.78
C ARG A 45 0.60 3.33 9.03
N GLU A 46 -0.27 2.79 9.85
CA GLU A 46 -0.83 3.43 11.06
C GLU A 46 0.20 3.94 12.08
N ASP A 47 1.40 3.36 12.09
CA ASP A 47 2.53 3.71 12.95
C ASP A 47 3.46 4.75 12.32
N TYR A 48 3.18 5.22 11.10
CA TYR A 48 3.97 6.24 10.43
C TYR A 48 3.77 7.59 11.11
N THR A 49 4.73 7.97 11.94
CA THR A 49 4.79 9.27 12.61
C THR A 49 5.63 10.29 11.87
N TYR A 50 6.44 9.83 10.91
CA TYR A 50 7.46 10.65 10.26
C TYR A 50 7.03 11.13 8.87
N GLN A 51 7.04 12.46 8.63
CA GLN A 51 6.60 13.09 7.37
C GLN A 51 5.23 12.58 6.88
N SER A 52 4.27 12.55 7.81
CA SER A 52 2.87 12.18 7.55
C SER A 52 2.00 13.34 7.04
N SER A 53 2.50 14.58 7.11
CA SER A 53 1.87 15.76 6.48
C SER A 53 2.89 16.85 6.16
N LEU A 54 2.78 17.44 4.96
CA LEU A 54 3.51 18.62 4.54
C LEU A 54 2.64 19.85 4.74
N ARG A 55 3.26 20.97 5.11
CA ARG A 55 2.50 22.17 5.50
C ARG A 55 1.63 22.77 4.40
N ASN A 56 1.99 22.53 3.14
CA ASN A 56 1.41 23.20 1.99
C ASN A 56 0.79 22.24 0.96
N VAL A 57 0.81 20.94 1.25
CA VAL A 57 0.19 19.90 0.43
C VAL A 57 -0.54 18.97 1.37
N ASP A 58 -1.85 18.86 1.21
CA ASP A 58 -2.66 17.89 1.92
C ASP A 58 -3.01 16.76 0.94
N VAL A 59 -2.63 15.53 1.29
CA VAL A 59 -2.89 14.32 0.50
C VAL A 59 -3.78 13.41 1.33
N PRO A 60 -4.89 12.91 0.77
CA PRO A 60 -5.77 12.01 1.51
C PRO A 60 -5.06 10.70 1.87
N ILE A 61 -5.39 10.15 3.02
CA ILE A 61 -5.03 8.78 3.39
C ILE A 61 -6.17 7.88 2.93
N GLU A 62 -6.11 7.43 1.68
CA GLU A 62 -7.12 6.57 1.07
C GLU A 62 -6.96 5.10 1.51
N ILE A 63 -5.73 4.68 1.83
CA ILE A 63 -5.41 3.34 2.37
C ILE A 63 -4.71 3.46 3.73
N LEU A 64 -5.16 2.69 4.72
CA LEU A 64 -4.49 2.57 6.01
C LEU A 64 -4.04 1.13 6.26
N ASP A 65 -2.74 0.93 6.40
CA ASP A 65 -2.12 -0.37 6.68
C ASP A 65 -1.75 -0.52 8.16
N ASN A 66 -1.78 -1.75 8.66
CA ASN A 66 -1.41 -2.09 10.04
C ASN A 66 0.09 -2.37 10.15
N ASP A 67 0.72 -2.06 11.29
CA ASP A 67 2.06 -2.53 11.59
C ASP A 67 2.04 -4.00 11.99
N PHE A 68 2.06 -4.88 10.99
CA PHE A 68 2.06 -6.33 11.19
C PHE A 68 3.22 -6.84 12.09
N ARG A 69 4.29 -6.05 12.27
CA ARG A 69 5.41 -6.40 13.16
C ARG A 69 5.10 -6.15 14.63
N ASN A 70 4.20 -5.23 14.93
CA ASN A 70 3.73 -4.90 16.27
C ASN A 70 2.23 -4.61 16.22
N PRO A 71 1.41 -5.64 15.91
CA PRO A 71 -0.01 -5.45 15.64
C PRO A 71 -0.74 -5.01 16.89
N ASP A 72 -1.42 -3.87 16.79
CA ASP A 72 -2.26 -3.31 17.85
C ASP A 72 -3.58 -2.85 17.22
N LEU A 73 -4.63 -3.63 17.44
CA LEU A 73 -5.94 -3.39 16.85
C LEU A 73 -6.61 -2.13 17.40
N ASP A 74 -6.39 -1.80 18.67
CA ASP A 74 -7.02 -0.63 19.30
C ASP A 74 -6.35 0.65 18.74
N ARG A 75 -5.01 0.65 18.66
CA ARG A 75 -4.25 1.71 17.97
C ARG A 75 -4.67 1.86 16.52
N TYR A 76 -4.86 0.75 15.81
CA TYR A 76 -5.27 0.77 14.40
C TYR A 76 -6.66 1.39 14.25
N ILE A 77 -7.63 1.00 15.08
CA ILE A 77 -8.99 1.56 15.05
C ILE A 77 -8.96 3.06 15.34
N GLU A 78 -8.18 3.52 16.32
CA GLU A 78 -8.03 4.96 16.61
C GLU A 78 -7.53 5.74 15.37
N ARG A 79 -6.52 5.21 14.67
CA ARG A 79 -6.00 5.81 13.44
C ARG A 79 -6.99 5.74 12.28
N PHE A 80 -7.72 4.65 12.16
CA PHE A 80 -8.77 4.51 11.16
C PHE A 80 -9.85 5.57 11.37
N GLU A 81 -10.30 5.77 12.60
CA GLU A 81 -11.31 6.79 12.93
C GLU A 81 -10.80 8.22 12.73
N GLN A 82 -9.48 8.44 12.87
CA GLN A 82 -8.86 9.72 12.59
C GLN A 82 -8.81 10.05 11.09
N TYR A 83 -8.50 9.06 10.25
CA TYR A 83 -8.23 9.27 8.83
C TYR A 83 -9.41 8.93 7.91
N GLU A 84 -10.35 8.10 8.37
CA GLU A 84 -11.51 7.61 7.62
C GLU A 84 -11.15 7.08 6.22
N PRO A 85 -10.21 6.11 6.11
CA PRO A 85 -9.72 5.64 4.83
C PRO A 85 -10.81 4.91 4.03
N SER A 86 -10.70 4.94 2.70
CA SER A 86 -11.56 4.15 1.81
C SER A 86 -11.21 2.65 1.84
N VAL A 87 -9.98 2.30 2.22
CA VAL A 87 -9.49 0.93 2.34
C VAL A 87 -8.69 0.78 3.62
N GLY A 88 -9.02 -0.19 4.47
CA GLY A 88 -8.24 -0.51 5.67
C GLY A 88 -7.75 -1.94 5.70
N MET A 89 -6.46 -2.14 5.94
CA MET A 89 -5.87 -3.46 6.21
C MET A 89 -5.76 -3.69 7.72
N LEU A 90 -6.60 -4.57 8.26
CA LEU A 90 -6.68 -4.81 9.71
C LEU A 90 -5.47 -5.54 10.28
N GLY A 91 -4.88 -6.44 9.49
CA GLY A 91 -3.69 -7.20 9.87
C GLY A 91 -3.76 -8.68 9.54
N ASP A 92 -2.78 -9.39 10.11
CA ASP A 92 -2.48 -10.80 9.89
C ASP A 92 -3.26 -11.70 10.86
N ALA A 93 -4.00 -12.66 10.32
CA ALA A 93 -4.80 -13.64 11.05
C ALA A 93 -4.15 -15.04 10.97
N TYR A 94 -3.47 -15.46 12.02
CA TYR A 94 -2.76 -16.74 12.12
C TYR A 94 -3.66 -17.90 12.47
N ASP A 95 -4.80 -17.64 13.11
CA ASP A 95 -5.76 -18.66 13.47
C ASP A 95 -7.23 -18.20 13.37
N ARG A 96 -8.14 -19.15 13.59
CA ARG A 96 -9.59 -18.92 13.53
C ARG A 96 -10.08 -17.94 14.61
N GLN A 97 -9.37 -17.81 15.73
CA GLN A 97 -9.74 -16.86 16.79
C GLN A 97 -9.40 -15.43 16.37
N GLU A 98 -8.21 -15.21 15.82
CA GLU A 98 -7.79 -13.93 15.27
C GLU A 98 -8.67 -13.52 14.08
N ALA A 99 -8.95 -14.42 13.14
CA ALA A 99 -9.87 -14.15 12.03
C ALA A 99 -11.27 -13.70 12.51
N ARG A 100 -11.82 -14.33 13.57
CA ARG A 100 -13.08 -13.91 14.19
C ARG A 100 -12.99 -12.54 14.84
N ARG A 101 -11.86 -12.23 15.49
CA ARG A 101 -11.61 -10.93 16.11
C ARG A 101 -11.57 -9.83 15.04
N TYR A 102 -10.86 -10.05 13.94
CA TYR A 102 -10.81 -9.10 12.83
C TYR A 102 -12.15 -8.97 12.12
N ASN A 103 -12.90 -10.05 11.89
CA ASN A 103 -14.27 -9.95 11.36
C ASN A 103 -15.16 -9.06 12.24
N GLN A 104 -15.08 -9.21 13.57
CA GLN A 104 -15.86 -8.36 14.47
C GLN A 104 -15.49 -6.89 14.29
N ALA A 105 -14.19 -6.56 14.32
CA ALA A 105 -13.72 -5.20 14.12
C ALA A 105 -14.11 -4.64 12.74
N ALA A 106 -13.96 -5.44 11.68
CA ALA A 106 -14.32 -5.08 10.31
C ALA A 106 -15.81 -4.74 10.19
N ARG A 107 -16.69 -5.55 10.78
CA ARG A 107 -18.14 -5.28 10.80
C ARG A 107 -18.50 -4.02 11.57
N GLU A 108 -17.77 -3.70 12.63
CA GLU A 108 -17.95 -2.46 13.39
C GLU A 108 -17.49 -1.25 12.57
N LEU A 109 -16.31 -1.32 11.95
CA LEU A 109 -15.78 -0.29 11.06
C LEU A 109 -16.70 -0.03 9.87
N LYS A 110 -17.11 -1.07 9.12
CA LYS A 110 -18.03 -0.92 7.97
C LYS A 110 -19.41 -0.38 8.37
N ARG A 111 -19.84 -0.60 9.61
CA ARG A 111 -21.09 -0.01 10.13
C ARG A 111 -20.92 1.48 10.44
N LYS A 112 -19.76 1.88 10.97
CA LYS A 112 -19.43 3.28 11.29
C LYS A 112 -19.09 4.10 10.04
N PHE A 113 -18.40 3.48 9.09
CA PHE A 113 -17.93 4.05 7.84
C PHE A 113 -18.45 3.22 6.64
N PRO A 114 -19.74 3.40 6.26
CA PRO A 114 -20.30 2.68 5.13
C PRO A 114 -19.56 3.01 3.83
N GLY A 115 -19.17 1.98 3.08
CA GLY A 115 -18.44 2.13 1.83
C GLY A 115 -16.93 1.92 1.93
N THR A 116 -16.38 1.78 3.14
CA THR A 116 -14.98 1.36 3.30
C THR A 116 -14.82 -0.13 3.01
N GLU A 117 -13.77 -0.45 2.25
CA GLU A 117 -13.28 -1.80 2.07
C GLU A 117 -12.34 -2.20 3.21
N VAL A 118 -12.45 -3.44 3.68
CA VAL A 118 -11.62 -3.95 4.77
C VAL A 118 -10.92 -5.23 4.32
N ILE A 119 -9.60 -5.25 4.50
CA ILE A 119 -8.72 -6.36 4.16
C ILE A 119 -8.31 -7.07 5.44
N ILE A 120 -8.42 -8.40 5.43
CA ILE A 120 -7.87 -9.28 6.47
C ILE A 120 -6.90 -10.24 5.77
N VAL A 121 -5.71 -10.40 6.33
CA VAL A 121 -4.65 -11.22 5.72
C VAL A 121 -4.65 -12.59 6.40
N PRO A 122 -5.22 -13.65 5.80
CA PRO A 122 -5.08 -14.99 6.34
C PRO A 122 -3.60 -15.40 6.36
N LYS A 123 -3.20 -16.17 7.37
CA LYS A 123 -1.86 -16.80 7.49
C LYS A 123 -1.93 -18.32 7.73
N CYS A 124 -3.12 -18.89 7.62
CA CYS A 124 -3.32 -20.33 7.50
C CYS A 124 -4.61 -20.64 6.73
N ARG A 125 -4.72 -21.83 6.13
CA ARG A 125 -5.88 -22.20 5.31
C ARG A 125 -7.22 -22.07 6.06
N ASP A 126 -7.26 -22.51 7.32
CA ASP A 126 -8.47 -22.50 8.15
C ASP A 126 -9.02 -21.09 8.42
N THR A 127 -8.21 -20.04 8.26
CA THR A 127 -8.66 -18.65 8.44
C THR A 127 -9.48 -18.15 7.25
N ILE A 128 -9.23 -18.65 6.04
CA ILE A 128 -9.93 -18.23 4.81
C ILE A 128 -11.44 -18.52 4.90
N ASP A 129 -11.79 -19.69 5.43
CA ASP A 129 -13.17 -20.13 5.65
C ASP A 129 -13.87 -19.38 6.80
N VAL A 130 -13.09 -18.70 7.66
CA VAL A 130 -13.62 -17.94 8.80
C VAL A 130 -13.85 -16.48 8.42
N ILE A 131 -12.99 -15.89 7.58
CA ILE A 131 -13.10 -14.50 7.14
C ILE A 131 -14.36 -14.35 6.29
N ASP A 132 -15.21 -13.38 6.64
CA ASP A 132 -16.52 -13.20 6.01
C ASP A 132 -16.39 -12.95 4.50
N GLU A 133 -17.37 -13.41 3.71
CA GLU A 133 -17.36 -13.30 2.25
C GLU A 133 -17.34 -11.84 1.74
N ASP A 134 -17.87 -10.90 2.54
CA ASP A 134 -17.89 -9.46 2.21
C ASP A 134 -16.61 -8.72 2.61
N MET A 135 -15.60 -9.42 3.16
CA MET A 135 -14.25 -8.91 3.38
C MET A 135 -13.33 -9.26 2.22
N ILE A 136 -12.32 -8.42 2.01
CA ILE A 136 -11.26 -8.70 1.04
C ILE A 136 -10.20 -9.57 1.71
N LEU A 137 -9.77 -10.62 1.03
CA LEU A 137 -8.63 -11.43 1.46
C LEU A 137 -7.32 -10.79 1.01
N GLY A 138 -6.43 -10.53 1.95
CA GLY A 138 -5.06 -10.12 1.63
C GLY A 138 -4.23 -11.32 1.22
N TYR A 139 -3.72 -11.36 -0.01
CA TYR A 139 -2.84 -12.42 -0.53
C TYR A 139 -1.37 -12.01 -0.30
N PRO A 140 -0.66 -12.57 0.71
CA PRO A 140 0.71 -12.18 1.00
C PRO A 140 1.71 -12.73 -0.03
N MET A 141 2.45 -11.82 -0.69
CA MET A 141 3.51 -12.15 -1.66
C MET A 141 4.87 -11.52 -1.35
N GLY A 142 4.86 -10.44 -0.58
CA GLY A 142 6.00 -9.57 -0.38
C GLY A 142 6.83 -9.92 0.85
N TYR A 143 7.27 -8.86 1.55
CA TYR A 143 7.97 -8.97 2.82
C TYR A 143 6.96 -9.36 3.91
N SER A 144 6.71 -10.67 4.00
CA SER A 144 5.81 -11.34 4.93
C SER A 144 6.59 -12.44 5.64
N ASP A 145 6.17 -12.83 6.83
CA ASP A 145 6.71 -13.99 7.53
C ASP A 145 6.33 -15.33 6.87
N GLN A 146 5.21 -15.35 6.14
CA GLN A 146 4.74 -16.46 5.30
C GLN A 146 4.13 -15.93 4.00
N THR A 147 4.42 -16.57 2.86
CA THR A 147 3.69 -16.32 1.60
C THR A 147 2.49 -17.26 1.46
N ALA A 148 1.48 -16.86 0.69
CA ALA A 148 0.21 -17.59 0.57
C ALA A 148 0.39 -19.05 0.11
N ASP A 149 1.35 -19.30 -0.78
CA ASP A 149 1.66 -20.62 -1.34
C ASP A 149 2.30 -21.58 -0.32
N GLU A 150 2.71 -21.09 0.86
CA GLU A 150 3.22 -21.94 1.93
C GLU A 150 2.11 -22.71 2.67
N TYR A 151 0.88 -22.18 2.66
CA TYR A 151 -0.23 -22.72 3.46
C TYR A 151 -1.56 -22.88 2.72
N THR A 152 -1.64 -22.52 1.43
CA THR A 152 -2.86 -22.65 0.60
C THR A 152 -2.58 -23.14 -0.80
N ASP A 153 -3.65 -23.56 -1.48
CA ASP A 153 -3.70 -23.71 -2.93
C ASP A 153 -4.42 -22.50 -3.56
N ILE A 154 -4.13 -22.20 -4.84
CA ILE A 154 -4.78 -21.09 -5.57
C ILE A 154 -6.32 -21.16 -5.52
N VAL A 155 -6.88 -22.37 -5.45
CA VAL A 155 -8.34 -22.60 -5.42
C VAL A 155 -8.99 -22.11 -4.14
N ASP A 156 -8.23 -21.97 -3.04
CA ASP A 156 -8.75 -21.47 -1.76
C ASP A 156 -9.12 -19.97 -1.84
N TRP A 157 -8.56 -19.24 -2.82
CA TRP A 157 -8.75 -17.80 -2.99
C TRP A 157 -9.77 -17.44 -4.09
N ARG A 158 -10.18 -18.43 -4.87
CA ARG A 158 -11.04 -18.25 -6.04
C ARG A 158 -12.50 -18.02 -5.64
N GLY A 159 -13.22 -17.21 -6.39
CA GLY A 159 -14.57 -16.74 -6.04
C GLY A 159 -14.59 -15.76 -4.85
N ARG A 160 -13.42 -15.31 -4.36
CA ARG A 160 -13.29 -14.29 -3.33
C ARG A 160 -12.76 -12.99 -3.93
N ARG A 161 -13.00 -11.90 -3.21
CA ARG A 161 -12.34 -10.60 -3.43
C ARG A 161 -10.94 -10.64 -2.83
N VAL A 162 -9.93 -10.33 -3.62
CA VAL A 162 -8.52 -10.49 -3.26
C VAL A 162 -7.73 -9.21 -3.50
N HIS A 163 -6.90 -8.85 -2.52
CA HIS A 163 -5.90 -7.80 -2.64
C HIS A 163 -4.50 -8.41 -2.53
N LEU A 164 -3.61 -8.18 -3.51
CA LEU A 164 -2.24 -8.73 -3.48
C LEU A 164 -1.29 -7.79 -2.71
N LEU A 165 -0.63 -8.35 -1.69
CA LEU A 165 0.19 -7.61 -0.73
C LEU A 165 1.68 -7.72 -1.06
N GLY A 166 2.26 -6.61 -1.51
CA GLY A 166 3.68 -6.48 -1.81
C GLY A 166 4.16 -7.31 -3.01
N ALA A 167 5.49 -7.45 -3.12
CA ALA A 167 6.21 -7.93 -4.31
C ALA A 167 6.06 -7.02 -5.55
N SER A 168 7.01 -7.11 -6.49
CA SER A 168 6.99 -6.25 -7.69
C SER A 168 5.85 -6.63 -8.65
N PRO A 169 5.39 -5.70 -9.51
CA PRO A 169 4.35 -5.98 -10.50
C PRO A 169 4.62 -7.22 -11.37
N THR A 170 5.88 -7.44 -11.74
CA THR A 170 6.30 -8.60 -12.53
C THR A 170 6.20 -9.94 -11.81
N LYS A 171 6.15 -9.92 -10.47
CA LYS A 171 5.90 -11.10 -9.63
C LYS A 171 4.41 -11.27 -9.31
N GLN A 172 3.69 -10.17 -9.14
CA GLN A 172 2.26 -10.17 -8.86
C GLN A 172 1.43 -10.63 -10.08
N TYR A 173 1.77 -10.19 -11.29
CA TYR A 173 0.96 -10.49 -12.48
C TYR A 173 0.78 -11.99 -12.78
N PRO A 174 1.81 -12.86 -12.71
CA PRO A 174 1.60 -14.30 -12.84
C PRO A 174 0.60 -14.88 -11.82
N VAL A 175 0.59 -14.37 -10.58
CA VAL A 175 -0.38 -14.80 -9.56
C VAL A 175 -1.78 -14.31 -9.87
N ILE A 176 -1.93 -13.08 -10.39
CA ILE A 176 -3.22 -12.60 -10.92
C ILE A 176 -3.71 -13.54 -12.02
N GLU A 177 -2.84 -13.96 -12.94
CA GLU A 177 -3.22 -14.91 -13.99
C GLU A 177 -3.67 -16.26 -13.39
N GLU A 178 -2.99 -16.79 -12.37
CA GLU A 178 -3.40 -18.02 -11.70
C GLU A 178 -4.74 -17.92 -10.96
N LEU A 179 -4.96 -16.80 -10.27
CA LEU A 179 -6.19 -16.50 -9.53
C LEU A 179 -7.39 -16.34 -10.46
N THR A 180 -7.20 -15.86 -11.68
CA THR A 180 -8.30 -15.42 -12.55
C THR A 180 -8.52 -16.31 -13.77
N GLN A 181 -7.49 -16.99 -14.28
CA GLN A 181 -7.62 -17.77 -15.52
C GLN A 181 -8.66 -18.89 -15.39
N PRO A 182 -9.37 -19.24 -16.48
CA PRO A 182 -10.31 -20.36 -16.48
C PRO A 182 -9.60 -21.68 -16.15
N ARG A 183 -10.26 -22.52 -15.34
CA ARG A 183 -9.75 -23.84 -14.96
C ARG A 183 -10.69 -24.95 -15.41
N VAL A 184 -10.14 -26.15 -15.63
CA VAL A 184 -10.92 -27.34 -16.05
C VAL A 184 -11.93 -27.74 -14.98
N THR A 185 -11.60 -27.48 -13.72
CA THR A 185 -12.41 -27.71 -12.53
C THR A 185 -13.55 -26.69 -12.37
N GLY A 186 -13.55 -25.61 -13.15
CA GLY A 186 -14.69 -24.71 -13.29
C GLY A 186 -14.87 -23.68 -12.17
N GLU A 187 -13.90 -23.53 -11.26
CA GLU A 187 -13.98 -22.54 -10.19
C GLU A 187 -14.08 -21.13 -10.77
N GLU A 188 -14.85 -20.27 -10.11
CA GLU A 188 -14.94 -18.84 -10.42
C GLU A 188 -13.56 -18.18 -10.32
N PRO A 189 -13.22 -17.20 -11.19
CA PRO A 189 -12.07 -16.33 -10.97
C PRO A 189 -12.11 -15.69 -9.57
N ALA A 190 -10.96 -15.44 -8.97
CA ALA A 190 -10.92 -14.45 -7.89
C ALA A 190 -11.19 -13.05 -8.47
N ASP A 191 -11.84 -12.20 -7.71
CA ASP A 191 -12.05 -10.79 -8.06
C ASP A 191 -10.87 -9.97 -7.50
N ILE A 192 -9.98 -9.50 -8.38
CA ILE A 192 -8.79 -8.75 -7.96
C ILE A 192 -9.21 -7.31 -7.68
N VAL A 193 -9.37 -6.97 -6.40
CA VAL A 193 -9.81 -5.64 -5.97
C VAL A 193 -8.65 -4.65 -5.96
N GLY A 194 -7.47 -5.09 -5.53
CA GLY A 194 -6.32 -4.19 -5.39
C GLY A 194 -4.97 -4.89 -5.38
N VAL A 195 -3.92 -4.10 -5.63
CA VAL A 195 -2.53 -4.52 -5.45
C VAL A 195 -1.73 -3.37 -4.87
N ASP A 196 -0.71 -3.64 -4.07
CA ASP A 196 0.24 -2.62 -3.60
C ASP A 196 1.69 -3.09 -3.67
N TRP A 197 2.61 -2.14 -3.79
CA TRP A 197 4.05 -2.41 -3.66
C TRP A 197 4.87 -1.16 -3.31
N ASN A 198 5.49 -1.17 -2.13
CA ASN A 198 6.25 -0.02 -1.61
C ASN A 198 7.78 -0.15 -1.81
N GLY A 199 8.26 -1.24 -2.41
CA GLY A 199 9.69 -1.55 -2.53
C GLY A 199 10.51 -0.61 -3.42
N VAL A 200 9.87 0.28 -4.18
CA VAL A 200 10.52 1.26 -5.06
C VAL A 200 11.38 2.27 -4.31
N HIS A 201 11.02 2.61 -3.07
CA HIS A 201 11.82 3.53 -2.27
C HIS A 201 13.13 2.87 -1.81
N LEU A 202 13.09 1.59 -1.41
CA LEU A 202 14.30 0.84 -1.09
C LEU A 202 15.21 0.72 -2.32
N ALA A 203 14.66 0.41 -3.50
CA ALA A 203 15.42 0.41 -4.75
C ALA A 203 16.10 1.76 -5.02
N ALA A 204 15.38 2.86 -4.80
CA ALA A 204 15.93 4.21 -4.97
C ALA A 204 17.11 4.50 -4.04
N LEU A 205 17.08 4.00 -2.79
CA LEU A 205 18.22 4.11 -1.86
C LEU A 205 19.46 3.35 -2.37
N HIS A 206 19.26 2.27 -3.13
CA HIS A 206 20.34 1.56 -3.81
C HIS A 206 20.79 2.22 -5.12
N GLY A 207 20.16 3.33 -5.53
CA GLY A 207 20.44 3.99 -6.80
C GLY A 207 19.83 3.27 -8.00
N GLU A 208 18.70 2.60 -7.79
CA GLU A 208 18.00 1.82 -8.80
C GLU A 208 16.55 2.27 -8.94
N TYR A 209 16.03 2.31 -10.17
CA TYR A 209 14.59 2.41 -10.41
C TYR A 209 14.03 1.10 -10.95
N PHE A 210 12.77 0.81 -10.65
CA PHE A 210 12.06 -0.34 -11.19
C PHE A 210 11.68 -0.10 -12.66
N SER A 211 11.88 -1.12 -13.49
CA SER A 211 11.22 -1.26 -14.79
C SER A 211 10.66 -2.68 -14.96
N PRO A 212 9.73 -2.91 -15.91
CA PRO A 212 9.26 -4.26 -16.25
C PRO A 212 10.36 -5.23 -16.70
N HIS A 213 11.54 -4.72 -17.06
CA HIS A 213 12.70 -5.49 -17.53
C HIS A 213 13.77 -5.69 -16.45
N GLY A 214 13.51 -5.27 -15.21
CA GLY A 214 14.46 -5.30 -14.10
C GLY A 214 14.80 -3.91 -13.58
N TYR A 215 15.82 -3.84 -12.73
CA TYR A 215 16.26 -2.59 -12.12
C TYR A 215 17.23 -1.83 -13.04
N GLY A 216 16.95 -0.56 -13.27
CA GLY A 216 17.78 0.37 -14.03
C GLY A 216 18.61 1.27 -13.12
N ASN A 217 19.79 1.70 -13.56
CA ASN A 217 20.65 2.60 -12.81
C ASN A 217 20.05 4.02 -12.72
N ALA A 218 20.05 4.59 -11.52
CA ALA A 218 19.47 5.89 -11.20
C ALA A 218 20.50 6.89 -10.63
N ASP A 219 21.80 6.69 -10.87
CA ASP A 219 22.86 7.56 -10.31
C ASP A 219 22.75 9.04 -10.76
N HIS A 220 22.00 9.29 -11.84
CA HIS A 220 21.73 10.61 -12.40
C HIS A 220 20.45 11.26 -11.85
N LEU A 221 19.73 10.58 -10.96
CA LEU A 221 18.46 11.02 -10.39
C LEU A 221 18.59 11.19 -8.87
N SER A 222 17.80 12.12 -8.35
CA SER A 222 17.51 12.23 -6.92
C SER A 222 16.63 11.05 -6.47
N ILE A 223 16.64 10.65 -5.18
CA ILE A 223 15.79 9.56 -4.64
C ILE A 223 14.31 9.78 -5.02
N ARG A 224 13.82 11.01 -4.88
CA ARG A 224 12.43 11.36 -5.21
C ARG A 224 12.14 11.16 -6.70
N GLU A 225 13.05 11.58 -7.58
CA GLU A 225 12.93 11.35 -9.02
C GLU A 225 13.00 9.85 -9.36
N THR A 226 13.88 9.08 -8.70
CA THR A 226 14.00 7.64 -8.88
C THR A 226 12.73 6.89 -8.48
N VAL A 227 12.11 7.26 -7.35
CA VAL A 227 10.81 6.70 -6.93
C VAL A 227 9.72 7.09 -7.92
N ARG A 228 9.66 8.36 -8.32
CA ARG A 228 8.69 8.85 -9.31
C ARG A 228 8.82 8.12 -10.64
N GLU A 229 10.04 7.84 -11.09
CA GLU A 229 10.29 7.09 -12.33
C GLU A 229 9.82 5.63 -12.21
N SER A 230 10.11 5.00 -11.08
CA SER A 230 9.60 3.65 -10.77
C SER A 230 8.07 3.60 -10.80
N LEU A 231 7.39 4.58 -10.20
CA LEU A 231 5.92 4.69 -10.20
C LEU A 231 5.35 4.87 -11.61
N ARG A 232 6.02 5.62 -12.50
CA ARG A 232 5.62 5.73 -13.91
C ARG A 232 5.71 4.39 -14.63
N HIS A 233 6.79 3.64 -14.39
CA HIS A 233 6.95 2.30 -14.94
C HIS A 233 5.89 1.34 -14.42
N ILE A 234 5.57 1.37 -13.12
CA ILE A 234 4.50 0.56 -12.52
C ILE A 234 3.15 0.88 -13.17
N ARG A 235 2.79 2.17 -13.27
CA ARG A 235 1.55 2.60 -13.91
C ARG A 235 1.46 2.13 -15.36
N SER A 236 2.52 2.33 -16.14
CA SER A 236 2.56 1.89 -17.53
C SER A 236 2.44 0.38 -17.67
N TYR A 237 3.09 -0.36 -16.77
CA TYR A 237 3.01 -1.82 -16.74
C TYR A 237 1.58 -2.29 -16.50
N TRP A 238 0.93 -1.81 -15.44
CA TRP A 238 -0.44 -2.21 -15.13
C TRP A 238 -1.45 -1.82 -16.20
N LYS A 239 -1.30 -0.64 -16.81
CA LYS A 239 -2.13 -0.25 -17.97
C LYS A 239 -1.94 -1.22 -19.15
N SER A 240 -0.70 -1.62 -19.42
CA SER A 240 -0.42 -2.58 -20.51
C SER A 240 -0.97 -3.99 -20.25
N ARG A 241 -1.23 -4.33 -18.99
CA ARG A 241 -1.79 -5.61 -18.56
C ARG A 241 -3.31 -5.60 -18.38
N GLY A 242 -3.97 -4.45 -18.56
CA GLY A 242 -5.40 -4.31 -18.30
C GLY A 242 -5.80 -4.31 -16.82
N VAL A 243 -4.83 -4.35 -15.90
CA VAL A 243 -5.07 -4.38 -14.45
C VAL A 243 -5.35 -2.99 -13.89
N TRP A 244 -4.83 -1.93 -14.51
CA TRP A 244 -5.00 -0.56 -14.01
C TRP A 244 -6.49 -0.14 -14.03
N PRO A 245 -6.99 0.57 -12.99
CA PRO A 245 -8.38 1.04 -12.94
C PRO A 245 -8.76 1.92 -14.14
N THR A 246 -9.92 1.68 -14.74
CA THR A 246 -10.44 2.49 -15.86
C THR A 246 -11.26 3.69 -15.41
N VAL A 247 -11.87 3.62 -14.23
CA VAL A 247 -12.61 4.75 -13.65
C VAL A 247 -11.61 5.70 -13.02
N GLU A 248 -11.54 6.92 -13.52
CA GLU A 248 -10.81 7.97 -12.82
C GLU A 248 -11.59 8.33 -11.56
N THR A 249 -11.02 8.07 -10.39
CA THR A 249 -11.54 8.56 -9.11
C THR A 249 -11.59 10.09 -9.19
N ASP A 250 -12.73 10.69 -8.87
CA ASP A 250 -12.86 12.15 -8.78
C ASP A 250 -11.98 12.65 -7.64
N ARG A 251 -10.77 13.11 -8.00
CA ARG A 251 -9.71 13.45 -7.07
C ARG A 251 -9.46 14.94 -7.09
N SER A 252 -9.41 15.52 -5.90
CA SER A 252 -8.98 16.91 -5.75
C SER A 252 -7.55 17.06 -6.27
N PRO A 253 -7.29 17.93 -7.26
CA PRO A 253 -5.95 18.09 -7.80
C PRO A 253 -5.02 18.73 -6.76
N LEU A 254 -3.83 18.17 -6.60
CA LEU A 254 -2.78 18.78 -5.78
C LEU A 254 -2.18 19.96 -6.54
N THR A 255 -2.54 21.19 -6.15
CA THR A 255 -2.15 22.42 -6.85
C THR A 255 -0.81 23.01 -6.39
N ALA A 256 -0.27 22.54 -5.27
CA ALA A 256 0.99 23.02 -4.70
C ALA A 256 2.12 21.98 -4.84
N GLU A 257 3.36 22.46 -4.99
CA GLU A 257 4.55 21.62 -4.88
C GLU A 257 5.02 21.52 -3.42
N PRO A 258 5.43 20.35 -2.94
CA PRO A 258 6.05 20.16 -1.63
C PRO A 258 7.15 21.18 -1.34
N MET A 259 7.00 21.99 -0.28
CA MET A 259 8.00 23.00 0.09
C MET A 259 8.96 22.55 1.20
N ASP A 260 8.65 21.48 1.94
CA ASP A 260 9.42 21.10 3.13
C ASP A 260 10.77 20.46 2.72
N PRO A 261 11.91 21.09 3.09
CA PRO A 261 13.24 20.62 2.75
C PRO A 261 13.69 19.62 3.81
N VAL A 262 13.20 18.40 3.64
CA VAL A 262 13.54 17.28 4.52
C VAL A 262 14.41 16.31 3.71
N TRP A 263 15.33 15.60 4.37
CA TRP A 263 16.34 14.73 3.74
C TRP A 263 15.82 13.83 2.60
N ALA A 264 14.65 13.23 2.76
CA ALA A 264 14.02 12.41 1.72
C ALA A 264 13.19 13.22 0.71
N ALA A 265 12.74 14.42 1.09
CA ALA A 265 11.86 15.28 0.30
C ALA A 265 12.61 16.13 -0.73
N ASP A 266 13.84 16.54 -0.43
CA ASP A 266 14.70 17.27 -1.37
C ASP A 266 15.35 16.34 -2.42
N GLY A 267 15.14 15.03 -2.28
CA GLY A 267 15.59 13.99 -3.21
C GLY A 267 17.09 13.73 -3.17
N SER A 268 17.88 14.40 -2.34
CA SER A 268 19.33 14.15 -2.30
C SER A 268 19.63 12.70 -1.91
N ARG A 269 20.64 12.09 -2.55
CA ARG A 269 21.01 10.69 -2.29
C ARG A 269 21.59 10.56 -0.88
N ALA A 270 20.84 9.92 0.01
CA ALA A 270 21.31 9.59 1.34
C ALA A 270 22.33 8.45 1.30
N THR A 271 23.44 8.58 2.02
CA THR A 271 24.30 7.44 2.34
C THR A 271 23.71 6.66 3.51
N VAL A 272 24.06 5.38 3.67
CA VAL A 272 23.64 4.56 4.84
C VAL A 272 23.99 5.27 6.15
N SER A 273 25.18 5.83 6.26
CA SER A 273 25.59 6.64 7.43
C SER A 273 24.72 7.89 7.62
N GLY A 274 24.32 8.55 6.53
CA GLY A 274 23.47 9.74 6.60
C GLY A 274 22.01 9.44 6.95
N LEU A 275 21.57 8.18 6.91
CA LEU A 275 20.27 7.76 7.46
C LEU A 275 20.38 7.45 8.96
N GLU A 276 21.48 6.84 9.40
CA GLU A 276 21.75 6.55 10.82
C GLU A 276 21.99 7.84 11.63
N ASP A 277 22.63 8.85 11.02
CA ASP A 277 22.97 10.13 11.65
C ASP A 277 21.87 11.20 11.52
N ALA A 278 20.69 10.84 10.99
CA ALA A 278 19.61 11.80 10.77
C ALA A 278 19.07 12.37 12.11
N ILE A 279 18.94 13.70 12.17
CA ILE A 279 18.40 14.39 13.36
C ILE A 279 16.87 14.38 13.25
N VAL A 280 16.21 13.50 13.99
CA VAL A 280 14.73 13.43 14.05
C VAL A 280 14.22 14.33 15.18
N VAL A 281 13.24 15.18 14.88
CA VAL A 281 12.66 16.15 15.82
C VAL A 281 11.14 16.11 15.73
N GLU A 282 10.49 15.96 16.88
CA GLU A 282 9.05 16.17 17.02
C GLU A 282 8.78 17.65 17.38
N TYR A 283 7.73 18.21 16.81
CA TYR A 283 7.34 19.61 16.95
C TYR A 283 6.02 19.75 17.70
N GLU A 284 5.81 20.88 18.37
CA GLU A 284 4.60 21.13 19.17
C GLU A 284 3.28 20.98 18.39
N ASN A 285 3.33 21.10 17.06
CA ASN A 285 2.19 20.91 16.17
C ASN A 285 1.93 19.44 15.78
N GLY A 286 2.61 18.49 16.41
CA GLY A 286 2.48 17.05 16.15
C GLY A 286 3.23 16.53 14.92
N GLN A 287 4.03 17.38 14.24
CA GLN A 287 4.85 16.93 13.12
C GLN A 287 6.19 16.35 13.61
N THR A 288 6.67 15.29 12.95
CA THR A 288 8.02 14.76 13.14
C THR A 288 8.82 14.88 11.84
N LEU A 289 9.95 15.61 11.87
CA LEU A 289 10.81 15.90 10.71
C LEU A 289 12.27 15.47 10.97
N ALA A 290 13.01 15.10 9.92
CA ALA A 290 14.37 14.59 10.04
C ALA A 290 15.32 15.33 9.10
N TYR A 291 16.43 15.73 9.68
CA TYR A 291 17.38 16.64 9.06
C TYR A 291 18.72 15.95 8.86
N ARG A 292 19.43 16.33 7.79
CA ARG A 292 20.79 15.83 7.49
C ARG A 292 21.84 16.41 8.42
N SER A 293 21.56 17.58 8.97
CA SER A 293 22.51 18.35 9.76
C SER A 293 21.78 19.35 10.64
N GLN A 294 22.44 19.76 11.73
CA GLN A 294 21.92 20.80 12.61
C GLN A 294 21.70 22.12 11.86
N HIS A 295 22.57 22.46 10.91
CA HIS A 295 22.42 23.67 10.10
C HIS A 295 21.16 23.65 9.20
N GLU A 296 20.82 22.49 8.63
CA GLU A 296 19.57 22.34 7.88
C GLU A 296 18.37 22.49 8.81
N ARG A 297 18.39 21.82 9.96
CA ARG A 297 17.38 21.97 11.00
C ARG A 297 17.18 23.43 11.39
N ASP A 298 18.24 24.12 11.81
CA ASP A 298 18.18 25.52 12.25
C ASP A 298 17.59 26.43 11.17
N ARG A 299 17.99 26.22 9.90
CA ARG A 299 17.48 26.98 8.76
C ARG A 299 15.98 26.73 8.54
N VAL A 300 15.53 25.48 8.67
CA VAL A 300 14.13 25.10 8.50
C VAL A 300 13.31 25.64 9.66
N GLU A 301 13.73 25.41 10.90
CA GLU A 301 13.06 25.90 12.11
C GLU A 301 12.89 27.42 12.06
N TYR A 302 13.94 28.15 11.70
CA TYR A 302 13.90 29.61 11.57
C TYR A 302 12.93 30.08 10.47
N ARG A 303 12.96 29.47 9.28
CA ARG A 303 12.08 29.87 8.17
C ARG A 303 10.62 29.46 8.39
N ALA A 304 10.43 28.32 9.03
CA ALA A 304 9.14 27.68 9.22
C ALA A 304 8.48 28.09 10.55
N GLY A 305 9.18 28.76 11.45
CA GLY A 305 8.66 29.07 12.79
C GLY A 305 8.26 27.81 13.55
N LEU A 306 9.06 26.75 13.44
CA LEU A 306 8.82 25.48 14.13
C LEU A 306 9.46 25.52 15.52
N THR A 307 8.70 25.09 16.53
CA THR A 307 9.20 24.92 17.90
C THR A 307 9.25 23.43 18.24
N PRO A 308 10.43 22.85 18.54
CA PRO A 308 10.54 21.47 18.98
C PRO A 308 9.66 21.21 20.20
N ALA A 309 8.97 20.08 20.24
CA ALA A 309 8.25 19.63 21.43
C ALA A 309 9.25 19.41 22.58
N GLU A 310 8.86 19.74 23.81
CA GLU A 310 9.69 19.47 24.98
C GLU A 310 9.88 17.96 25.14
N VAL A 311 11.13 17.49 25.04
CA VAL A 311 11.47 16.10 25.33
C VAL A 311 11.39 15.93 26.86
N HIS A 312 10.27 15.42 27.35
CA HIS A 312 10.21 14.90 28.72
C HIS A 312 11.07 13.62 28.77
N GLY A 313 12.31 13.79 29.20
CA GLY A 313 13.27 12.69 29.41
C GLY A 313 12.91 11.77 30.57
#